data_AF-A0A2G4I0W3-F1
#
_entry.id   AF-A0A2G4I0W3-F1
#
_cell.length_a   1.000
_cell.length_b   1.000
_cell.length_c   1.000
_cell.angle_alpha   90.00
_cell.angle_beta   90.00
_cell.angle_gamma   90.00
#
_symmetry.space_group_name_H-M   'P 1'
#
loop_
_entity.id
_entity.type
_entity.pdbx_description
1 polymer ?
#
loop_
_entity_poly.entity_id
_entity_poly.type
_entity_poly.pdbx_seq_one_letter_code
_entity_poly.pdbx_strand_id
1 'polypeptide(L)'
;MKRVVFFLLGFLTNICIAQPTITSSQMPKANDTLRFSSASPLNLPLGWEVGGAGITWDFSALKALSQTLGKYYSAAKTPYSFYFFGQIGQKTADTLGAGPITLTNVYSFYTNSSKVFKAEGIGYQYSGFPLASMYKDDDEIYQFPLNYGDKDTSSFNFKFSIPGNLFSLIQNGKRYNNAEAWGTIKTPYKEYKNVLRLKVFIDEVDTIVTQLGKFAIPRKVVSYKWLSTEERIPVMEIQGTQSGTTGKFTATQILYRDGYIARLAVNNVLPNQVPNLFPNPVANQFSLMGFDSRECLDITDCRGQHFYLKSIGLNRYDAGSLIPGMYFIHTNFGALKFIKL
;
A
#
# COMPACT_ATOMS: atom_id res chain seq x y z
N MET A 1 7.23 73.57 -24.63
CA MET A 1 7.87 72.42 -23.95
C MET A 1 6.78 71.42 -23.56
N LYS A 2 6.61 70.32 -24.30
CA LYS A 2 5.60 69.30 -24.01
C LYS A 2 6.24 68.23 -23.13
N ARG A 3 5.75 68.07 -21.89
CA ARG A 3 6.19 67.01 -20.96
C ARG A 3 5.41 65.73 -21.28
N VAL A 4 6.09 64.72 -21.82
CA VAL A 4 5.54 63.38 -21.96
C VAL A 4 5.76 62.67 -20.63
N VAL A 5 4.67 62.42 -19.90
CA VAL A 5 4.69 61.61 -18.67
C VAL A 5 4.59 60.14 -19.08
N PHE A 6 5.68 59.39 -18.92
CA PHE A 6 5.68 57.94 -19.09
C PHE A 6 5.11 57.30 -17.82
N PHE A 7 3.91 56.73 -17.91
CA PHE A 7 3.35 55.88 -16.86
C PHE A 7 3.97 54.48 -16.97
N LEU A 8 4.83 54.13 -16.02
CA LEU A 8 5.40 52.79 -15.90
C LEU A 8 4.36 51.90 -15.20
N LEU A 9 3.59 51.12 -15.97
CA LEU A 9 2.65 50.13 -15.44
C LEU A 9 3.46 48.91 -14.94
N GLY A 10 3.70 48.84 -13.63
CA GLY A 10 4.36 47.70 -13.00
C GLY A 10 3.49 46.44 -13.08
N PHE A 11 3.89 45.48 -13.92
CA PHE A 11 3.31 44.13 -13.93
C PHE A 11 3.70 43.40 -12.64
N LEU A 12 2.82 43.42 -11.63
CA LEU A 12 2.85 42.45 -10.54
C LEU A 12 2.44 41.09 -11.11
N THR A 13 3.42 40.27 -11.47
CA THR A 13 3.17 38.87 -11.85
C THR A 13 2.76 38.10 -10.59
N ASN A 14 1.46 37.97 -10.34
CA ASN A 14 0.96 37.00 -9.39
C ASN A 14 1.40 35.61 -9.86
N ILE A 15 2.24 34.93 -9.07
CA ILE A 15 2.61 33.54 -9.32
C ILE A 15 1.37 32.72 -8.98
N CYS A 16 0.47 32.55 -9.95
CA CYS A 16 -0.65 31.63 -9.83
C CYS A 16 -0.07 30.21 -9.86
N ILE A 17 -0.18 29.47 -8.76
CA ILE A 17 0.14 28.05 -8.77
C ILE A 17 -0.99 27.36 -9.53
N ALA A 18 -0.72 26.97 -10.77
CA ALA A 18 -1.69 26.25 -11.58
C ALA A 18 -1.99 24.89 -10.92
N GLN A 19 -3.28 24.54 -10.89
CA GLN A 19 -3.73 23.25 -10.39
C GLN A 19 -3.02 22.10 -11.13
N PRO A 20 -2.44 21.11 -10.43
CA PRO A 20 -1.81 19.98 -11.09
C PRO A 20 -2.86 19.08 -11.76
N THR A 21 -2.57 18.67 -12.99
CA THR A 21 -3.30 17.61 -13.70
C THR A 21 -2.39 16.39 -13.80
N ILE A 22 -2.83 15.25 -13.28
CA ILE A 22 -2.09 14.00 -13.34
C ILE A 22 -2.60 13.19 -14.54
N THR A 23 -1.67 12.64 -15.30
CA THR A 23 -1.97 11.84 -16.50
C THR A 23 -1.22 10.51 -16.45
N SER A 24 -1.46 9.66 -17.45
CA SER A 24 -0.70 8.44 -17.69
C SER A 24 0.83 8.63 -17.76
N SER A 25 1.31 9.85 -18.02
CA SER A 25 2.75 10.13 -18.03
C SER A 25 3.40 10.07 -16.63
N GLN A 26 2.60 10.23 -15.56
CA GLN A 26 2.99 10.11 -14.15
C GLN A 26 2.76 8.69 -13.59
N MET A 27 2.54 7.70 -14.45
CA MET A 27 2.47 6.30 -14.05
C MET A 27 3.76 5.55 -14.38
N PRO A 28 4.05 4.43 -13.69
CA PRO A 28 5.24 3.64 -13.99
C PRO A 28 5.25 3.17 -15.44
N LYS A 29 6.45 2.99 -15.98
CA LYS A 29 6.69 2.43 -17.31
C LYS A 29 7.70 1.28 -17.25
N ALA A 30 7.73 0.47 -18.28
CA ALA A 30 8.72 -0.60 -18.40
C ALA A 30 10.15 -0.03 -18.32
N ASN A 31 11.01 -0.71 -17.55
CA ASN A 31 12.38 -0.36 -17.20
C ASN A 31 12.53 0.80 -16.19
N ASP A 32 11.43 1.31 -15.61
CA ASP A 32 11.55 2.26 -14.49
C ASP A 32 12.13 1.57 -13.25
N THR A 33 12.93 2.33 -12.51
CA THR A 33 13.40 1.95 -11.18
C THR A 33 13.03 3.08 -10.22
N LEU A 34 12.05 2.81 -9.36
CA LEU A 34 11.44 3.81 -8.50
C LEU A 34 11.67 3.41 -7.05
N ARG A 35 12.47 4.21 -6.35
CA ARG A 35 12.86 3.93 -4.97
C ARG A 35 11.91 4.61 -4.02
N PHE A 36 11.49 3.89 -3.00
CA PHE A 36 10.67 4.43 -1.93
C PHE A 36 11.18 3.94 -0.58
N SER A 37 10.92 4.75 0.43
CA SER A 37 11.22 4.45 1.82
C SER A 37 9.92 4.21 2.57
N SER A 38 9.97 3.33 3.57
CA SER A 38 8.90 3.23 4.58
C SER A 38 9.23 4.10 5.78
N ALA A 39 8.20 4.60 6.47
CA ALA A 39 8.33 5.34 7.73
C ALA A 39 7.30 4.86 8.77
N SER A 40 7.55 5.20 10.03
CA SER A 40 6.63 4.86 11.13
C SER A 40 5.29 5.58 11.00
N PRO A 41 4.14 4.88 11.04
CA PRO A 41 2.82 5.49 10.97
C PRO A 41 2.38 6.18 12.27
N LEU A 42 3.15 6.05 13.36
CA LEU A 42 2.76 6.52 14.69
C LEU A 42 2.91 8.04 14.88
N ASN A 43 3.78 8.68 14.09
CA ASN A 43 4.17 10.08 14.28
C ASN A 43 3.87 10.92 13.03
N LEU A 44 2.60 10.98 12.65
CA LEU A 44 2.15 11.84 11.56
C LEU A 44 2.10 13.31 12.00
N PRO A 45 2.48 14.27 11.14
CA PRO A 45 2.46 15.68 11.48
C PRO A 45 1.03 16.18 11.67
N LEU A 46 0.83 17.13 12.58
CA LEU A 46 -0.49 17.73 12.78
C LEU A 46 -1.04 18.34 11.48
N GLY A 47 -2.33 18.16 11.23
CA GLY A 47 -2.99 18.72 10.04
C GLY A 47 -2.68 18.01 8.73
N TRP A 48 -1.99 16.86 8.74
CA TRP A 48 -1.70 16.10 7.51
C TRP A 48 -2.95 15.71 6.70
N GLU A 49 -4.09 15.54 7.38
CA GLU A 49 -5.39 15.20 6.78
C GLU A 49 -6.10 16.41 6.15
N VAL A 50 -5.67 17.65 6.43
CA VAL A 50 -6.32 18.87 5.91
C VAL A 50 -6.29 18.85 4.38
N GLY A 51 -7.47 18.98 3.77
CA GLY A 51 -7.65 18.99 2.32
C GLY A 51 -8.00 20.38 1.78
N GLY A 52 -8.22 20.48 0.47
CA GLY A 52 -8.52 21.74 -0.21
C GLY A 52 -7.41 22.24 -1.13
N ALA A 53 -7.54 23.49 -1.57
CA ALA A 53 -6.63 24.11 -2.54
C ALA A 53 -5.43 24.78 -1.85
N GLY A 54 -4.25 24.66 -2.47
CA GLY A 54 -3.04 25.37 -2.05
C GLY A 54 -2.48 24.93 -0.68
N ILE A 55 -2.73 23.68 -0.27
CA ILE A 55 -2.30 23.19 1.04
C ILE A 55 -0.79 22.89 1.04
N THR A 56 -0.13 23.15 2.16
CA THR A 56 1.26 22.72 2.39
C THR A 56 1.27 21.60 3.42
N TRP A 57 1.82 20.43 3.04
CA TRP A 57 2.05 19.31 3.95
C TRP A 57 3.55 19.17 4.24
N ASP A 58 3.91 19.14 5.52
CA ASP A 58 5.31 18.98 5.93
C ASP A 58 5.56 17.64 6.61
N PHE A 59 6.18 16.72 5.86
CA PHE A 59 6.64 15.42 6.32
C PHE A 59 8.16 15.32 6.35
N SER A 60 8.89 16.44 6.29
CA SER A 60 10.36 16.46 6.26
C SER A 60 11.01 15.79 7.47
N ALA A 61 10.29 15.72 8.60
CA ALA A 61 10.75 15.08 9.83
C ALA A 61 10.63 13.54 9.84
N LEU A 62 10.04 12.92 8.80
CA LEU A 62 9.98 11.46 8.72
C LEU A 62 11.38 10.84 8.62
N LYS A 63 11.53 9.64 9.18
CA LYS A 63 12.77 8.86 9.12
C LYS A 63 12.52 7.56 8.36
N ALA A 64 13.37 7.28 7.38
CA ALA A 64 13.35 6.02 6.65
C ALA A 64 13.61 4.84 7.61
N LEU A 65 12.71 3.87 7.64
CA LEU A 65 12.90 2.59 8.34
C LEU A 65 13.49 1.53 7.40
N SER A 66 13.02 1.47 6.16
CA SER A 66 13.53 0.59 5.12
C SER A 66 13.47 1.27 3.76
N GLN A 67 14.27 0.78 2.81
CA GLN A 67 14.22 1.20 1.41
C GLN A 67 13.98 0.03 0.49
N THR A 68 13.10 0.26 -0.49
CA THR A 68 12.79 -0.69 -1.54
C THR A 68 12.99 -0.03 -2.89
N LEU A 69 13.62 -0.76 -3.81
CA LEU A 69 13.72 -0.36 -5.21
C LEU A 69 12.66 -1.10 -6.02
N GLY A 70 11.54 -0.43 -6.31
CA GLY A 70 10.53 -0.94 -7.21
C GLY A 70 11.07 -1.01 -8.63
N LYS A 71 11.12 -2.21 -9.21
CA LYS A 71 11.60 -2.44 -10.57
C LYS A 71 10.41 -2.80 -11.46
N TYR A 72 10.24 -2.03 -12.53
CA TYR A 72 9.21 -2.23 -13.53
C TYR A 72 9.82 -2.80 -14.80
N TYR A 73 9.15 -3.78 -15.37
CA TYR A 73 9.60 -4.55 -16.51
C TYR A 73 8.51 -4.50 -17.59
N SER A 74 8.91 -4.59 -18.86
CA SER A 74 7.95 -5.03 -19.87
C SER A 74 7.57 -6.47 -19.56
N ALA A 75 6.30 -6.86 -19.74
CA ALA A 75 5.87 -8.24 -19.52
C ALA A 75 6.69 -9.27 -20.33
N ALA A 76 7.18 -8.89 -21.51
CA ALA A 76 8.08 -9.69 -22.34
C ALA A 76 9.44 -10.02 -21.67
N LYS A 77 9.85 -9.25 -20.66
CA LYS A 77 11.07 -9.49 -19.86
C LYS A 77 10.78 -10.22 -18.54
N THR A 78 9.61 -10.82 -18.41
CA THR A 78 9.21 -11.60 -17.24
C THR A 78 8.90 -13.05 -17.65
N PRO A 79 8.88 -14.01 -16.71
CA PRO A 79 8.44 -15.38 -16.98
C PRO A 79 6.98 -15.51 -17.44
N TYR A 80 6.20 -14.42 -17.41
CA TYR A 80 4.75 -14.43 -17.60
C TYR A 80 4.31 -13.77 -18.91
N SER A 81 5.23 -13.58 -19.87
CA SER A 81 4.99 -12.92 -21.16
C SER A 81 3.87 -13.57 -21.98
N PHE A 82 3.64 -14.88 -21.81
CA PHE A 82 2.54 -15.60 -22.48
C PHE A 82 1.15 -15.28 -21.91
N TYR A 83 1.09 -14.76 -20.67
CA TYR A 83 -0.16 -14.38 -20.02
C TYR A 83 -0.44 -12.89 -20.19
N PHE A 84 0.61 -12.06 -20.18
CA PHE A 84 0.49 -10.61 -20.20
C PHE A 84 1.22 -10.05 -21.43
N PHE A 85 0.46 -9.67 -22.47
CA PHE A 85 0.97 -9.05 -23.68
C PHE A 85 0.90 -7.51 -23.64
N GLY A 86 2.06 -6.86 -23.57
CA GLY A 86 2.18 -5.40 -23.60
C GLY A 86 1.98 -4.69 -22.27
N GLN A 87 1.66 -5.42 -21.19
CA GLN A 87 1.57 -4.87 -19.83
C GLN A 87 2.95 -4.56 -19.22
N ILE A 88 2.92 -3.78 -18.15
CA ILE A 88 4.06 -3.45 -17.30
C ILE A 88 4.01 -4.38 -16.08
N GLY A 89 5.05 -5.19 -15.88
CA GLY A 89 5.19 -6.07 -14.73
C GLY A 89 6.05 -5.43 -13.63
N GLN A 90 5.59 -5.42 -12.39
CA GLN A 90 6.36 -5.04 -11.22
C GLN A 90 6.65 -6.28 -10.38
N LYS A 91 7.91 -6.54 -10.04
CA LYS A 91 8.23 -7.60 -9.08
C LYS A 91 7.79 -7.16 -7.69
N THR A 92 6.82 -7.85 -7.11
CA THR A 92 6.22 -7.51 -5.81
C THR A 92 6.75 -8.37 -4.67
N ALA A 93 7.19 -9.60 -4.96
CA ALA A 93 7.91 -10.43 -3.99
C ALA A 93 8.86 -11.41 -4.68
N ASP A 94 10.02 -11.66 -4.06
CA ASP A 94 10.88 -12.78 -4.46
C ASP A 94 10.27 -14.11 -4.03
N THR A 95 9.68 -14.15 -2.84
CA THR A 95 9.02 -15.32 -2.28
C THR A 95 7.84 -14.89 -1.41
N LEU A 96 6.72 -15.60 -1.51
CA LEU A 96 5.52 -15.39 -0.70
C LEU A 96 4.94 -16.75 -0.28
N GLY A 97 4.59 -16.89 0.99
CA GLY A 97 4.07 -18.13 1.57
C GLY A 97 5.10 -18.86 2.43
N ALA A 98 4.69 -19.99 3.01
CA ALA A 98 5.50 -20.85 3.85
C ALA A 98 4.95 -22.29 3.83
N GLY A 99 5.80 -23.28 4.10
CA GLY A 99 5.41 -24.68 4.11
C GLY A 99 4.99 -25.19 2.72
N PRO A 100 3.90 -25.96 2.58
CA PRO A 100 3.53 -26.61 1.32
C PRO A 100 3.13 -25.62 0.21
N ILE A 101 2.86 -24.36 0.55
CA ILE A 101 2.55 -23.30 -0.40
C ILE A 101 3.66 -22.27 -0.36
N THR A 102 4.53 -22.31 -1.36
CA THR A 102 5.56 -21.31 -1.59
C THR A 102 5.45 -20.82 -3.02
N LEU A 103 5.20 -19.52 -3.17
CA LEU A 103 5.18 -18.82 -4.45
C LEU A 103 6.51 -18.09 -4.60
N THR A 104 7.13 -18.17 -5.76
CA THR A 104 8.35 -17.41 -6.05
C THR A 104 8.13 -16.49 -7.25
N ASN A 105 9.02 -15.50 -7.40
CA ASN A 105 8.98 -14.56 -8.53
C ASN A 105 7.58 -13.97 -8.72
N VAL A 106 7.00 -13.37 -7.69
CA VAL A 106 5.65 -12.81 -7.77
C VAL A 106 5.71 -11.43 -8.42
N TYR A 107 4.89 -11.24 -9.44
CA TYR A 107 4.75 -10.00 -10.19
C TYR A 107 3.30 -9.55 -10.20
N SER A 108 3.09 -8.24 -10.14
CA SER A 108 1.81 -7.60 -10.47
C SER A 108 1.91 -6.94 -11.84
N PHE A 109 0.87 -7.08 -12.66
CA PHE A 109 0.84 -6.56 -14.02
C PHE A 109 -0.18 -5.43 -14.16
N TYR A 110 0.20 -4.39 -14.90
CA TYR A 110 -0.56 -3.17 -15.07
C TYR A 110 -0.65 -2.75 -16.54
N THR A 111 -1.80 -2.18 -16.90
CA THR A 111 -1.98 -1.44 -18.15
C THR A 111 -1.94 0.05 -17.85
N ASN A 112 -1.14 0.79 -18.64
CA ASN A 112 -1.10 2.25 -18.61
C ASN A 112 -1.47 2.80 -19.99
N SER A 113 -2.63 3.46 -20.08
CA SER A 113 -3.14 4.08 -21.29
C SER A 113 -3.42 5.56 -21.05
N SER A 114 -3.70 6.34 -22.10
CA SER A 114 -4.07 7.75 -21.95
C SER A 114 -5.34 7.99 -21.11
N LYS A 115 -6.17 6.96 -20.90
CA LYS A 115 -7.45 7.05 -20.18
C LYS A 115 -7.46 6.37 -18.82
N VAL A 116 -6.63 5.36 -18.60
CA VAL A 116 -6.69 4.53 -17.38
C VAL A 116 -5.34 3.92 -17.03
N PHE A 117 -5.07 3.83 -15.73
CA PHE A 117 -4.08 2.95 -15.13
C PHE A 117 -4.80 1.87 -14.32
N LYS A 118 -4.63 0.59 -14.68
CA LYS A 118 -5.37 -0.52 -14.07
C LYS A 118 -4.49 -1.74 -13.79
N ALA A 119 -4.87 -2.50 -12.77
CA ALA A 119 -4.26 -3.80 -12.48
C ALA A 119 -4.94 -4.90 -13.30
N GLU A 120 -4.13 -5.73 -13.95
CA GLU A 120 -4.57 -6.78 -14.89
C GLU A 120 -4.50 -8.16 -14.24
N GLY A 121 -3.57 -8.34 -13.30
CA GLY A 121 -3.39 -9.61 -12.62
C GLY A 121 -2.05 -9.75 -11.96
N ILE A 122 -1.78 -10.99 -11.54
CA ILE A 122 -0.51 -11.40 -10.95
C ILE A 122 0.08 -12.58 -11.71
N GLY A 123 1.39 -12.58 -11.85
CA GLY A 123 2.18 -13.74 -12.25
C GLY A 123 2.94 -14.29 -11.04
N TYR A 124 3.02 -15.61 -10.91
CA TYR A 124 3.69 -16.26 -9.79
C TYR A 124 4.25 -17.62 -10.24
N GLN A 125 5.35 -18.06 -9.64
CA GLN A 125 5.85 -19.42 -9.83
C GLN A 125 5.40 -20.31 -8.68
N TYR A 126 4.88 -21.49 -9.01
CA TYR A 126 4.53 -22.53 -8.05
C TYR A 126 5.11 -23.86 -8.50
N SER A 127 5.89 -24.51 -7.63
CA SER A 127 6.64 -25.74 -7.97
C SER A 127 7.47 -25.64 -9.25
N GLY A 128 8.07 -24.45 -9.50
CA GLY A 128 8.90 -24.17 -10.67
C GLY A 128 8.13 -23.75 -11.93
N PHE A 129 6.81 -23.89 -11.97
CA PHE A 129 5.99 -23.53 -13.13
C PHE A 129 5.48 -22.09 -13.04
N PRO A 130 5.65 -21.26 -14.08
CA PRO A 130 5.06 -19.93 -14.13
C PRO A 130 3.55 -20.03 -14.38
N LEU A 131 2.77 -19.45 -13.49
CA LEU A 131 1.31 -19.37 -13.55
C LEU A 131 0.88 -17.90 -13.45
N ALA A 132 -0.36 -17.64 -13.83
CA ALA A 132 -0.97 -16.33 -13.71
C ALA A 132 -2.39 -16.42 -13.15
N SER A 133 -2.83 -15.35 -12.53
CA SER A 133 -4.23 -15.11 -12.18
C SER A 133 -4.58 -13.70 -12.62
N MET A 134 -5.64 -13.57 -13.41
CA MET A 134 -6.09 -12.31 -13.99
C MET A 134 -7.34 -11.83 -13.27
N TYR A 135 -7.57 -10.53 -13.30
CA TYR A 135 -8.84 -9.97 -12.88
C TYR A 135 -9.94 -10.43 -13.85
N LYS A 136 -11.12 -10.74 -13.30
CA LYS A 136 -12.34 -10.96 -14.09
C LYS A 136 -13.01 -9.61 -14.41
N ASP A 137 -12.91 -8.70 -13.46
CA ASP A 137 -13.28 -7.29 -13.57
C ASP A 137 -12.06 -6.51 -13.07
N ASP A 138 -11.37 -5.82 -13.97
CA ASP A 138 -10.08 -5.19 -13.70
C ASP A 138 -10.18 -4.13 -12.60
N ASP A 139 -9.14 -3.97 -11.79
CA ASP A 139 -9.08 -2.87 -10.83
C ASP A 139 -8.54 -1.61 -11.52
N GLU A 140 -9.43 -0.73 -11.98
CA GLU A 140 -9.02 0.60 -12.44
C GLU A 140 -8.57 1.47 -11.26
N ILE A 141 -7.25 1.58 -11.13
CA ILE A 141 -6.60 2.33 -10.05
C ILE A 141 -6.80 3.83 -10.24
N TYR A 142 -6.63 4.34 -11.46
CA TYR A 142 -6.83 5.75 -11.84
C TYR A 142 -7.44 5.90 -13.23
N GLN A 143 -8.35 6.87 -13.38
CA GLN A 143 -8.87 7.32 -14.67
C GLN A 143 -8.29 8.70 -14.99
N PHE A 144 -7.80 8.87 -16.21
CA PHE A 144 -7.07 10.08 -16.62
C PHE A 144 -7.90 10.96 -17.57
N PRO A 145 -7.64 12.28 -17.54
CA PRO A 145 -6.78 12.99 -16.59
C PRO A 145 -7.41 13.07 -15.18
N LEU A 146 -6.58 13.14 -14.15
CA LEU A 146 -7.00 13.41 -12.77
C LEU A 146 -6.76 14.89 -12.44
N ASN A 147 -7.81 15.58 -12.02
CA ASN A 147 -7.82 16.97 -11.62
C ASN A 147 -8.40 17.10 -10.20
N TYR A 148 -8.06 18.17 -9.50
CA TYR A 148 -8.70 18.50 -8.22
C TYR A 148 -10.22 18.66 -8.40
N GLY A 149 -10.97 18.01 -7.50
CA GLY A 149 -12.42 17.90 -7.55
C GLY A 149 -12.94 16.62 -8.22
N ASP A 150 -12.11 15.90 -8.98
CA ASP A 150 -12.52 14.66 -9.63
C ASP A 150 -12.82 13.56 -8.62
N LYS A 151 -13.88 12.80 -8.92
CA LYS A 151 -14.30 11.62 -8.18
C LYS A 151 -14.63 10.51 -9.14
N ASP A 152 -14.16 9.32 -8.83
CA ASP A 152 -14.44 8.12 -9.60
C ASP A 152 -14.74 6.94 -8.70
N THR A 153 -15.37 5.92 -9.30
CA THR A 153 -15.67 4.67 -8.64
C THR A 153 -15.55 3.55 -9.65
N SER A 154 -14.82 2.50 -9.29
CA SER A 154 -14.68 1.26 -10.04
C SER A 154 -15.04 0.07 -9.15
N SER A 155 -15.52 -1.01 -9.75
CA SER A 155 -15.57 -2.32 -9.12
C SER A 155 -14.35 -3.13 -9.55
N PHE A 156 -14.06 -4.19 -8.82
CA PHE A 156 -13.08 -5.17 -9.25
C PHE A 156 -13.44 -6.55 -8.72
N ASN A 157 -13.00 -7.57 -9.47
CA ASN A 157 -13.14 -8.96 -9.11
C ASN A 157 -11.88 -9.72 -9.49
N PHE A 158 -11.19 -10.25 -8.48
CA PHE A 158 -9.96 -11.00 -8.65
C PHE A 158 -10.09 -12.38 -8.02
N LYS A 159 -9.59 -13.40 -8.72
CA LYS A 159 -9.49 -14.75 -8.17
C LYS A 159 -8.09 -15.28 -8.40
N PHE A 160 -7.39 -15.51 -7.30
CA PHE A 160 -6.17 -16.29 -7.25
C PHE A 160 -6.48 -17.69 -6.75
N SER A 161 -5.91 -18.70 -7.39
CA SER A 161 -6.04 -20.09 -6.97
C SER A 161 -4.79 -20.88 -7.29
N ILE A 162 -4.34 -21.69 -6.35
CA ILE A 162 -3.23 -22.62 -6.55
C ILE A 162 -3.81 -23.95 -7.06
N PRO A 163 -3.17 -24.60 -8.06
CA PRO A 163 -3.59 -25.91 -8.54
C PRO A 163 -3.78 -26.93 -7.42
N GLY A 164 -4.77 -27.81 -7.57
CA GLY A 164 -5.12 -28.83 -6.56
C GLY A 164 -6.05 -28.35 -5.45
N ASN A 165 -6.68 -27.17 -5.59
CA ASN A 165 -7.63 -26.59 -4.64
C ASN A 165 -7.08 -26.46 -3.20
N LEU A 166 -5.77 -26.36 -3.05
CA LEU A 166 -5.10 -26.21 -1.75
C LEU A 166 -5.48 -24.88 -1.09
N PHE A 167 -5.53 -23.83 -1.91
CA PHE A 167 -5.82 -22.47 -1.49
C PHE A 167 -6.39 -21.65 -2.65
N SER A 168 -7.36 -20.80 -2.36
CA SER A 168 -7.78 -19.73 -3.26
C SER A 168 -8.12 -18.47 -2.47
N LEU A 169 -7.82 -17.32 -3.08
CA LEU A 169 -8.24 -16.00 -2.61
C LEU A 169 -9.14 -15.39 -3.68
N ILE A 170 -10.35 -15.03 -3.30
CA ILE A 170 -11.28 -14.30 -4.14
C ILE A 170 -11.46 -12.92 -3.51
N GLN A 171 -11.15 -11.87 -4.26
CA GLN A 171 -11.34 -10.49 -3.85
C GLN A 171 -12.43 -9.88 -4.69
N ASN A 172 -13.37 -9.20 -4.04
CA ASN A 172 -14.46 -8.52 -4.70
C ASN A 172 -14.77 -7.23 -3.96
N GLY A 173 -14.73 -6.10 -4.64
CA GLY A 173 -14.88 -4.81 -3.97
C GLY A 173 -15.13 -3.66 -4.90
N LYS A 174 -15.14 -2.47 -4.31
CA LYS A 174 -15.20 -1.18 -4.99
C LYS A 174 -14.06 -0.29 -4.53
N ARG A 175 -13.48 0.43 -5.47
CA ARG A 175 -12.53 1.52 -5.24
C ARG A 175 -13.25 2.84 -5.48
N TYR A 176 -13.03 3.78 -4.58
CA TYR A 176 -13.49 5.15 -4.68
C TYR A 176 -12.26 6.05 -4.62
N ASN A 177 -12.03 6.86 -5.64
CA ASN A 177 -11.01 7.89 -5.59
C ASN A 177 -11.66 9.27 -5.50
N ASN A 178 -11.06 10.15 -4.71
CA ASN A 178 -11.49 11.52 -4.54
C ASN A 178 -10.25 12.43 -4.53
N ALA A 179 -10.09 13.23 -5.57
CA ALA A 179 -9.02 14.22 -5.70
C ALA A 179 -9.33 15.46 -4.85
N GLU A 180 -9.17 15.31 -3.54
CA GLU A 180 -9.72 16.23 -2.53
C GLU A 180 -8.79 17.38 -2.11
N ALA A 181 -7.54 17.41 -2.59
CA ALA A 181 -6.63 18.51 -2.28
C ALA A 181 -5.53 18.66 -3.31
N TRP A 182 -4.92 19.83 -3.38
CA TRP A 182 -3.69 20.05 -4.11
C TRP A 182 -2.80 21.09 -3.41
N GLY A 183 -1.50 21.05 -3.70
CA GLY A 183 -0.56 22.03 -3.19
C GLY A 183 0.88 21.50 -3.14
N THR A 184 1.60 21.83 -2.08
CA THR A 184 3.02 21.52 -1.88
C THR A 184 3.22 20.48 -0.80
N ILE A 185 4.08 19.50 -1.03
CA ILE A 185 4.48 18.51 -0.02
C ILE A 185 6.00 18.52 0.17
N LYS A 186 6.44 18.61 1.42
CA LYS A 186 7.84 18.42 1.83
C LYS A 186 8.00 17.01 2.36
N THR A 187 8.90 16.24 1.76
CA THR A 187 9.30 14.91 2.22
C THR A 187 10.76 14.97 2.69
N PRO A 188 11.28 13.93 3.37
CA PRO A 188 12.70 13.87 3.72
C PRO A 188 13.62 13.91 2.48
N TYR A 189 13.13 13.47 1.33
CA TYR A 189 13.91 13.45 0.10
C TYR A 189 13.91 14.82 -0.60
N LYS A 190 12.73 15.39 -0.82
CA LYS A 190 12.53 16.60 -1.62
C LYS A 190 11.19 17.28 -1.33
N GLU A 191 11.11 18.57 -1.63
CA GLU A 191 9.87 19.34 -1.77
C GLU A 191 9.29 19.25 -3.19
N TYR A 192 8.01 18.91 -3.28
CA TYR A 192 7.23 18.86 -4.52
C TYR A 192 6.15 19.93 -4.48
N LYS A 193 6.22 20.94 -5.35
CA LYS A 193 5.35 22.13 -5.30
C LYS A 193 3.96 21.93 -5.88
N ASN A 194 3.82 20.98 -6.81
CA ASN A 194 2.59 20.71 -7.55
C ASN A 194 2.21 19.24 -7.37
N VAL A 195 1.48 18.96 -6.29
CA VAL A 195 0.94 17.63 -6.02
C VAL A 195 -0.57 17.62 -5.88
N LEU A 196 -1.21 16.58 -6.42
CA LEU A 196 -2.62 16.28 -6.26
C LEU A 196 -2.77 15.19 -5.19
N ARG A 197 -3.55 15.44 -4.14
CA ARG A 197 -3.86 14.43 -3.13
C ARG A 197 -5.13 13.69 -3.51
N LEU A 198 -5.00 12.38 -3.72
CA LEU A 198 -6.12 11.46 -3.85
C LEU A 198 -6.37 10.79 -2.50
N LYS A 199 -7.61 10.88 -2.01
CA LYS A 199 -8.13 9.99 -0.98
C LYS A 199 -8.81 8.82 -1.66
N VAL A 200 -8.29 7.64 -1.40
CA VAL A 200 -8.73 6.37 -1.95
C VAL A 200 -9.42 5.60 -0.83
N PHE A 201 -10.63 5.14 -1.07
CA PHE A 201 -11.35 4.23 -0.20
C PHE A 201 -11.63 2.93 -0.95
N ILE A 202 -11.30 1.80 -0.34
CA ILE A 202 -11.60 0.48 -0.89
C ILE A 202 -12.49 -0.24 0.11
N ASP A 203 -13.67 -0.67 -0.35
CA ASP A 203 -14.58 -1.53 0.40
C ASP A 203 -14.63 -2.88 -0.32
N GLU A 204 -13.99 -3.89 0.26
CA GLU A 204 -13.79 -5.20 -0.35
C GLU A 204 -14.12 -6.34 0.60
N VAL A 205 -14.38 -7.51 0.03
CA VAL A 205 -14.48 -8.77 0.76
C VAL A 205 -13.44 -9.73 0.21
N ASP A 206 -12.49 -10.11 1.07
CA ASP A 206 -11.54 -11.17 0.80
C ASP A 206 -12.15 -12.51 1.23
N THR A 207 -12.32 -13.42 0.27
CA THR A 207 -12.80 -14.77 0.54
C THR A 207 -11.68 -15.76 0.36
N ILE A 208 -11.28 -16.38 1.47
CA ILE A 208 -10.27 -17.43 1.50
C ILE A 208 -10.99 -18.78 1.40
N VAL A 209 -10.58 -19.60 0.44
CA VAL A 209 -11.06 -20.98 0.26
C VAL A 209 -9.89 -21.92 0.49
N THR A 210 -10.07 -22.86 1.42
CA THR A 210 -9.11 -23.92 1.74
C THR A 210 -9.84 -25.26 1.87
N GLN A 211 -9.09 -26.34 2.08
CA GLN A 211 -9.67 -27.65 2.42
C GLN A 211 -10.50 -27.63 3.71
N LEU A 212 -10.27 -26.67 4.60
CA LEU A 212 -10.98 -26.53 5.87
C LEU A 212 -12.30 -25.74 5.76
N GLY A 213 -12.55 -25.09 4.61
CA GLY A 213 -13.76 -24.33 4.40
C GLY A 213 -13.54 -23.00 3.66
N LYS A 214 -14.59 -22.18 3.67
CA LYS A 214 -14.67 -20.88 3.00
C LYS A 214 -14.92 -19.78 4.02
N PHE A 215 -14.02 -18.81 4.08
CA PHE A 215 -14.04 -17.73 5.07
C PHE A 215 -14.07 -16.38 4.34
N ALA A 216 -15.10 -15.56 4.61
CA ALA A 216 -15.22 -14.22 4.05
C ALA A 216 -14.81 -13.17 5.09
N ILE A 217 -13.93 -12.26 4.70
CA ILE A 217 -13.34 -11.24 5.56
C ILE A 217 -13.59 -9.88 4.90
N PRO A 218 -14.56 -9.08 5.40
CA PRO A 218 -14.75 -7.72 4.90
C PRO A 218 -13.58 -6.84 5.32
N ARG A 219 -13.12 -5.96 4.42
CA ARG A 219 -11.98 -5.08 4.63
C ARG A 219 -12.26 -3.70 4.05
N LYS A 220 -12.00 -2.69 4.88
CA LYS A 220 -12.11 -1.27 4.53
C LYS A 220 -10.74 -0.62 4.62
N VAL A 221 -10.18 -0.26 3.46
CA VAL A 221 -8.85 0.35 3.35
C VAL A 221 -9.01 1.80 2.94
N VAL A 222 -8.26 2.68 3.58
CA VAL A 222 -8.14 4.07 3.16
C VAL A 222 -6.67 4.35 2.84
N SER A 223 -6.41 4.97 1.70
CA SER A 223 -5.10 5.48 1.33
C SER A 223 -5.17 6.95 0.95
N TYR A 224 -4.25 7.75 1.45
CA TYR A 224 -4.01 9.12 1.01
C TYR A 224 -2.75 9.12 0.15
N LYS A 225 -2.85 9.52 -1.11
CA LYS A 225 -1.76 9.48 -2.09
C LYS A 225 -1.49 10.87 -2.63
N TRP A 226 -0.26 11.34 -2.53
CA TRP A 226 0.18 12.59 -3.14
C TRP A 226 0.85 12.27 -4.48
N LEU A 227 0.18 12.59 -5.57
CA LEU A 227 0.67 12.38 -6.93
C LEU A 227 1.34 13.67 -7.41
N SER A 228 2.61 13.60 -7.79
CA SER A 228 3.35 14.73 -8.37
C SER A 228 3.34 14.65 -9.89
N THR A 229 3.39 15.81 -10.55
CA THR A 229 3.63 15.88 -12.00
C THR A 229 5.06 15.48 -12.40
N GLU A 230 5.99 15.41 -11.44
CA GLU A 230 7.42 15.16 -11.65
C GLU A 230 7.85 13.70 -11.43
N GLU A 231 6.98 12.87 -10.84
CA GLU A 231 7.32 11.50 -10.42
C GLU A 231 6.31 10.50 -10.99
N ARG A 232 6.72 9.24 -11.12
CA ARG A 232 5.90 8.16 -11.71
C ARG A 232 5.24 7.23 -10.69
N ILE A 233 5.36 7.57 -9.41
CA ILE A 233 4.68 6.94 -8.27
C ILE A 233 4.24 8.04 -7.31
N PRO A 234 3.30 7.77 -6.38
CA PRO A 234 3.00 8.71 -5.31
C PRO A 234 4.29 9.13 -4.58
N VAL A 235 4.46 10.43 -4.38
CA VAL A 235 5.60 10.97 -3.62
C VAL A 235 5.46 10.75 -2.12
N MET A 236 4.21 10.57 -1.68
CA MET A 236 3.81 10.14 -0.35
C MET A 236 2.57 9.28 -0.48
N GLU A 237 2.50 8.21 0.29
CA GLU A 237 1.30 7.39 0.50
C GLU A 237 1.18 7.07 1.98
N ILE A 238 0.03 7.40 2.57
CA ILE A 238 -0.36 6.97 3.91
C ILE A 238 -1.53 6.00 3.75
N GLN A 239 -1.34 4.75 4.14
CA GLN A 239 -2.36 3.71 4.09
C GLN A 239 -2.76 3.30 5.50
N GLY A 240 -4.03 2.95 5.65
CA GLY A 240 -4.58 2.46 6.91
C GLY A 240 -5.91 1.75 6.73
N THR A 241 -6.47 1.33 7.87
CA THR A 241 -7.78 0.69 7.93
C THR A 241 -8.80 1.64 8.53
N GLN A 242 -10.05 1.51 8.08
CA GLN A 242 -11.17 2.21 8.69
C GLN A 242 -11.98 1.24 9.55
N SER A 243 -12.18 1.57 10.83
CA SER A 243 -13.03 0.79 11.73
C SER A 243 -14.47 0.78 11.20
N GLY A 244 -15.05 -0.41 11.05
CA GLY A 244 -16.43 -0.57 10.61
C GLY A 244 -17.46 0.00 11.60
N THR A 245 -17.12 0.08 12.88
CA THR A 245 -18.02 0.53 13.95
C THR A 245 -17.92 2.03 14.22
N THR A 246 -16.70 2.58 14.24
CA THR A 246 -16.47 4.00 14.60
C THR A 246 -16.21 4.89 13.39
N GLY A 247 -15.94 4.32 12.22
CA GLY A 247 -15.48 5.06 11.05
C GLY A 247 -14.08 5.67 11.20
N LYS A 248 -13.39 5.41 12.33
CA LYS A 248 -12.06 5.97 12.60
C LYS A 248 -11.01 5.36 11.67
N PHE A 249 -10.24 6.22 11.03
CA PHE A 249 -9.04 5.85 10.28
C PHE A 249 -7.87 5.59 11.23
N THR A 250 -7.13 4.51 10.99
CA THR A 250 -5.87 4.21 11.69
C THR A 250 -4.80 3.92 10.65
N ALA A 251 -3.78 4.78 10.59
CA ALA A 251 -2.64 4.60 9.69
C ALA A 251 -1.83 3.35 10.09
N THR A 252 -1.50 2.53 9.10
CA THR A 252 -0.70 1.30 9.28
C THR A 252 0.60 1.32 8.49
N GLN A 253 0.69 2.17 7.47
CA GLN A 253 1.88 2.27 6.62
C GLN A 253 2.05 3.69 6.07
N ILE A 254 3.31 4.13 6.02
CA ILE A 254 3.73 5.32 5.28
C ILE A 254 4.80 4.91 4.28
N LEU A 255 4.62 5.29 3.02
CA LEU A 255 5.62 5.16 1.96
C LEU A 255 5.88 6.55 1.37
N TYR A 256 7.14 6.87 1.07
CA TYR A 256 7.47 8.10 0.35
C TYR A 256 8.57 7.87 -0.68
N ARG A 257 8.53 8.63 -1.78
CA ARG A 257 9.53 8.59 -2.84
C ARG A 257 10.87 9.06 -2.29
N ASP A 258 11.95 8.30 -2.54
CA ASP A 258 13.25 8.57 -1.92
C ASP A 258 14.46 8.32 -2.83
N GLY A 259 15.58 8.97 -2.53
CA GLY A 259 16.89 8.70 -3.10
C GLY A 259 17.56 7.50 -2.45
N TYR A 260 18.74 7.09 -2.95
CA TYR A 260 19.51 6.03 -2.30
C TYR A 260 20.10 6.54 -0.97
N ILE A 261 19.82 5.83 0.14
CA ILE A 261 20.41 6.13 1.45
C ILE A 261 21.42 5.03 1.78
N ALA A 262 22.71 5.39 1.78
CA ALA A 262 23.81 4.44 1.98
C ALA A 262 23.82 3.79 3.37
N ARG A 263 23.36 4.53 4.38
CA ARG A 263 23.20 4.04 5.76
C ARG A 263 21.82 4.45 6.22
N LEU A 264 20.85 3.56 6.04
CA LEU A 264 19.63 3.67 6.84
C LEU A 264 20.05 3.65 8.30
N ALA A 265 19.39 4.45 9.14
CA ALA A 265 19.63 4.37 10.57
C ALA A 265 19.25 2.95 10.98
N VAL A 266 20.27 2.08 11.08
CA VAL A 266 20.20 0.87 11.86
C VAL A 266 20.07 1.41 13.28
N ASN A 267 18.84 1.66 13.72
CA ASN A 267 18.54 1.29 15.09
C ASN A 267 19.04 -0.13 15.17
N ASN A 268 20.02 -0.42 16.02
CA ASN A 268 20.56 -1.75 16.25
C ASN A 268 19.42 -2.69 16.67
N VAL A 269 18.62 -3.09 15.71
CA VAL A 269 17.73 -4.22 15.78
C VAL A 269 18.65 -5.33 15.36
N LEU A 270 19.16 -6.04 16.35
CA LEU A 270 19.91 -7.27 16.14
C LEU A 270 19.16 -8.10 15.07
N PRO A 271 19.85 -8.76 14.14
CA PRO A 271 19.23 -9.50 13.01
C PRO A 271 18.24 -10.62 13.41
N ASN A 272 17.97 -10.80 14.71
CA ASN A 272 16.99 -11.72 15.29
C ASN A 272 15.60 -11.12 15.59
N GLN A 273 15.31 -9.86 15.27
CA GLN A 273 14.04 -9.21 15.66
C GLN A 273 13.13 -8.83 14.49
N VAL A 274 13.17 -9.52 13.34
CA VAL A 274 12.01 -9.47 12.44
C VAL A 274 10.87 -10.22 13.11
N PRO A 275 9.80 -9.53 13.51
CA PRO A 275 8.67 -10.14 14.17
C PRO A 275 8.09 -11.27 13.33
N ASN A 276 8.07 -12.49 13.85
CA ASN A 276 7.48 -13.62 13.13
C ASN A 276 6.62 -14.46 14.06
N LEU A 277 5.51 -14.98 13.53
CA LEU A 277 4.56 -15.80 14.26
C LEU A 277 4.37 -17.14 13.55
N PHE A 278 4.53 -18.24 14.30
CA PHE A 278 4.37 -19.59 13.76
C PHE A 278 3.63 -20.51 14.74
N PRO A 279 2.77 -21.43 14.25
CA PRO A 279 2.29 -21.48 12.88
C PRO A 279 1.33 -20.32 12.57
N ASN A 280 1.26 -19.90 11.31
CA ASN A 280 0.21 -19.02 10.82
C ASN A 280 -0.33 -19.65 9.52
N PRO A 281 -1.55 -20.20 9.48
CA PRO A 281 -2.62 -20.09 10.49
C PRO A 281 -2.38 -20.82 11.82
N VAL A 282 -2.99 -20.30 12.88
CA VAL A 282 -2.95 -20.78 14.27
C VAL A 282 -4.16 -21.69 14.51
N ALA A 283 -3.91 -22.92 14.97
CA ALA A 283 -4.97 -23.80 15.46
C ALA A 283 -5.32 -23.47 16.92
N ASN A 284 -4.43 -23.77 17.87
CA ASN A 284 -4.67 -23.52 19.30
C ASN A 284 -3.59 -22.68 19.96
N GLN A 285 -2.36 -22.70 19.45
CA GLN A 285 -1.22 -22.01 20.06
C GLN A 285 -0.26 -21.52 18.99
N PHE A 286 0.47 -20.46 19.29
CA PHE A 286 1.53 -19.95 18.42
C PHE A 286 2.75 -19.50 19.21
N SER A 287 3.88 -19.49 18.53
CA SER A 287 5.15 -18.93 18.97
C SER A 287 5.36 -17.57 18.29
N LEU A 288 5.74 -16.57 19.08
CA LEU A 288 6.06 -15.23 18.64
C LEU A 288 7.57 -14.99 18.77
N MET A 289 8.28 -15.00 17.65
CA MET A 289 9.72 -14.76 17.60
C MET A 289 10.05 -13.30 17.29
N GLY A 290 11.19 -12.83 17.78
CA GLY A 290 11.66 -11.46 17.57
C GLY A 290 11.17 -10.42 18.58
N PHE A 291 10.56 -10.86 19.70
CA PHE A 291 10.21 -10.00 20.84
C PHE A 291 10.67 -10.59 22.18
N ASP A 292 10.75 -9.71 23.17
CA ASP A 292 10.81 -10.10 24.58
C ASP A 292 9.47 -10.74 24.98
N SER A 293 9.55 -11.85 25.71
CA SER A 293 8.37 -12.57 26.17
C SER A 293 7.51 -11.68 27.07
N ARG A 294 6.21 -11.62 26.79
CA ARG A 294 5.22 -10.92 27.63
C ARG A 294 4.35 -11.94 28.32
N GLU A 295 3.99 -11.69 29.58
CA GLU A 295 3.03 -12.54 30.31
C GLU A 295 1.64 -12.56 29.64
N CYS A 296 1.29 -11.44 28.99
CA CYS A 296 0.03 -11.27 28.27
C CYS A 296 0.24 -10.50 26.97
N LEU A 297 -0.44 -10.93 25.91
CA LEU A 297 -0.45 -10.28 24.61
C LEU A 297 -1.80 -9.61 24.36
N ASP A 298 -1.78 -8.30 24.08
CA ASP A 298 -2.96 -7.57 23.60
C ASP A 298 -3.04 -7.72 22.08
N ILE A 299 -4.17 -8.25 21.61
CA ILE A 299 -4.46 -8.46 20.20
C ILE A 299 -5.82 -7.87 19.86
N THR A 300 -6.01 -7.48 18.60
CA THR A 300 -7.32 -7.03 18.11
C THR A 300 -7.82 -7.89 16.96
N ASP A 301 -9.12 -8.14 16.88
CA ASP A 301 -9.73 -8.71 15.67
C ASP A 301 -9.85 -7.67 14.53
N CYS A 302 -10.42 -8.08 13.39
CA CYS A 302 -10.66 -7.19 12.25
C CYS A 302 -11.70 -6.08 12.50
N ARG A 303 -12.45 -6.15 13.62
CA ARG A 303 -13.42 -5.14 14.05
C ARG A 303 -12.80 -4.16 15.05
N GLY A 304 -11.56 -4.39 15.48
CA GLY A 304 -10.87 -3.60 16.51
C GLY A 304 -11.25 -4.01 17.94
N GLN A 305 -11.91 -5.16 18.13
CA GLN A 305 -12.19 -5.69 19.45
C GLN A 305 -10.91 -6.27 20.06
N HIS A 306 -10.59 -5.86 21.29
CA HIS A 306 -9.41 -6.32 22.03
C HIS A 306 -9.61 -7.69 22.66
N PHE A 307 -8.57 -8.51 22.63
CA PHE A 307 -8.45 -9.80 23.32
C PHE A 307 -7.09 -9.88 24.00
N TYR A 308 -7.03 -10.62 25.10
CA TYR A 308 -5.83 -10.81 25.89
C TYR A 308 -5.45 -12.28 25.89
N LEU A 309 -4.28 -12.62 25.34
CA LEU A 309 -3.76 -13.99 25.34
C LEU A 309 -2.71 -14.15 26.41
N LYS A 310 -2.87 -15.16 27.26
CA LYS A 310 -1.85 -15.50 28.26
C LYS A 310 -0.69 -16.24 27.63
N SER A 311 0.51 -15.95 28.11
CA SER A 311 1.68 -16.76 27.82
C SER A 311 1.54 -18.14 28.46
N ILE A 312 1.90 -19.17 27.71
CA ILE A 312 1.98 -20.58 28.15
C ILE A 312 3.42 -21.10 28.17
N GLY A 313 4.39 -20.20 28.05
CA GLY A 313 5.81 -20.51 27.98
C GLY A 313 6.59 -19.41 27.24
N LEU A 314 7.91 -19.56 27.19
CA LEU A 314 8.79 -18.59 26.54
C LEU A 314 8.33 -18.35 25.10
N ASN A 315 7.86 -17.13 24.83
CA ASN A 315 7.37 -16.70 23.52
C ASN A 315 6.23 -17.54 22.93
N ARG A 316 5.48 -18.28 23.75
CA ARG A 316 4.32 -19.09 23.32
C ARG A 316 3.03 -18.58 23.97
N TYR A 317 1.97 -18.52 23.18
CA TYR A 317 0.66 -18.02 23.60
C TYR A 317 -0.45 -19.00 23.21
N ASP A 318 -1.44 -19.15 24.09
CA ASP A 318 -2.65 -19.90 23.83
C ASP A 318 -3.67 -19.01 23.12
N ALA A 319 -4.16 -19.48 21.98
CA ALA A 319 -5.17 -18.87 21.14
C ALA A 319 -6.42 -19.76 21.01
N GLY A 320 -6.53 -20.86 21.75
CA GLY A 320 -7.64 -21.81 21.66
C GLY A 320 -9.00 -21.21 22.02
N SER A 321 -9.01 -20.14 22.83
CA SER A 321 -10.22 -19.38 23.17
C SER A 321 -10.68 -18.40 22.09
N LEU A 322 -9.86 -18.15 21.07
CA LEU A 322 -10.24 -17.27 19.97
C LEU A 322 -11.17 -17.98 19.01
N ILE A 323 -12.19 -17.26 18.55
CA ILE A 323 -13.00 -17.72 17.42
C ILE A 323 -12.17 -17.66 16.12
N PRO A 324 -12.45 -18.54 15.13
CA PRO A 324 -11.83 -18.46 13.82
C PRO A 324 -11.93 -17.06 13.23
N GLY A 325 -10.82 -16.52 12.73
CA GLY A 325 -10.77 -15.12 12.30
C GLY A 325 -9.36 -14.56 12.15
N MET A 326 -9.28 -13.29 11.74
CA MET A 326 -8.01 -12.58 11.60
C MET A 326 -7.76 -11.69 12.81
N TYR A 327 -6.55 -11.77 13.34
CA TYR A 327 -6.12 -11.03 14.51
C TYR A 327 -4.82 -10.28 14.23
N PHE A 328 -4.66 -9.15 14.92
CA PHE A 328 -3.52 -8.26 14.82
C PHE A 328 -2.90 -8.10 16.20
N ILE A 329 -1.61 -8.37 16.29
CA ILE A 329 -0.78 -8.11 17.47
C ILE A 329 -0.16 -6.74 17.28
N HIS A 330 -0.50 -5.79 18.14
CA HIS A 330 0.08 -4.44 18.09
C HIS A 330 1.44 -4.44 18.77
N THR A 331 2.45 -3.97 18.06
CA THR A 331 3.83 -3.93 18.53
C THR A 331 4.41 -2.55 18.31
N ASN A 332 5.52 -2.25 18.99
CA ASN A 332 6.22 -0.97 18.84
C ASN A 332 6.76 -0.75 17.41
N PHE A 333 6.81 -1.80 16.59
CA PHE A 333 7.31 -1.80 15.22
C PHE A 333 6.20 -1.93 14.16
N GLY A 334 4.92 -1.97 14.57
CA GLY A 334 3.76 -2.15 13.68
C GLY A 334 2.83 -3.27 14.13
N ALA A 335 1.92 -3.70 13.26
CA ALA A 335 0.97 -4.77 13.55
C ALA A 335 1.38 -6.08 12.87
N LEU A 336 1.47 -7.15 13.65
CA LEU A 336 1.66 -8.52 13.17
C LEU A 336 0.32 -9.20 12.97
N LYS A 337 0.10 -9.79 11.81
CA LYS A 337 -1.17 -10.46 11.47
C LYS A 337 -1.05 -11.97 11.63
N PHE A 338 -2.06 -12.59 12.26
CA PHE A 338 -2.25 -14.04 12.20
C PHE A 338 -3.71 -14.43 11.96
N ILE A 339 -3.90 -15.63 11.43
CA ILE A 339 -5.23 -16.22 11.17
C ILE A 339 -5.46 -17.31 12.20
N LYS A 340 -6.55 -17.25 12.96
CA LYS A 340 -7.06 -18.35 13.79
C LYS A 340 -7.97 -19.23 12.92
N LEU A 341 -7.69 -20.53 12.91
CA LEU A 341 -8.52 -21.56 12.27
C LEU A 341 -9.76 -21.90 13.08
#